data_AF-A0AA96V043-F1
#
_entry.id   AF-A0AA96V043-F1
#
_cell.length_a   1.000
_cell.length_b   1.000
_cell.length_c   1.000
_cell.angle_alpha   90.00
_cell.angle_beta   90.00
_cell.angle_gamma   90.00
#
_symmetry.space_group_name_H-M   'P 1'
#
loop_
_entity.id
_entity.type
_entity.pdbx_description
1 polymer ?
#
loop_
_entity_poly.entity_id
_entity_poly.type
_entity_poly.pdbx_seq_one_letter_code
_entity_poly.pdbx_strand_id
1 'polypeptide(L)'
;MDIYRSHHIMNVTEKSIFIDANILISLWMPGKKSFLNSYCSRDFEMFLRHQTSLFTDIVVLSEFYNRWLREAYYLYCRKNNLSPAQLKFKDYRQKDDGKITIRQICFAIQIILNDIKIINPNYSRSLLFQNIIDPDYFAHLDFNDLHIISVCLHNDFCLWTNDIDFKGQNIDIFTENGKY
;
A
#
# COMPACT_ATOMS: atom_id res chain seq x y z
N MET A 1 8.50 8.43 -17.23
CA MET A 1 8.42 8.67 -15.79
C MET A 1 7.80 10.03 -15.59
N ASP A 2 6.51 10.02 -15.33
CA ASP A 2 5.71 11.19 -15.06
C ASP A 2 5.19 11.15 -13.62
N ILE A 3 5.03 12.32 -13.02
CA ILE A 3 4.36 12.48 -11.72
C ILE A 3 2.99 13.11 -11.96
N TYR A 4 1.96 12.36 -11.62
CA TYR A 4 0.58 12.74 -11.76
C TYR A 4 -0.06 13.09 -10.41
N ARG A 5 -1.11 13.90 -10.47
CA ARG A 5 -1.91 14.40 -9.34
C ARG A 5 -3.38 14.40 -9.75
N SER A 6 -4.33 14.65 -8.85
CA SER A 6 -5.77 14.62 -9.16
C SER A 6 -6.16 15.50 -10.36
N HIS A 7 -5.46 16.62 -10.61
CA HIS A 7 -5.74 17.48 -11.77
C HIS A 7 -5.26 16.91 -13.11
N HIS A 8 -4.43 15.86 -13.10
CA HIS A 8 -3.99 15.11 -14.27
C HIS A 8 -4.84 13.86 -14.55
N ILE A 9 -6.00 13.71 -13.89
CA ILE A 9 -6.77 12.46 -13.87
C ILE A 9 -7.02 11.86 -15.26
N MET A 10 -7.35 12.70 -16.25
CA MET A 10 -7.66 12.23 -17.61
C MET A 10 -6.47 11.50 -18.25
N ASN A 11 -5.24 11.93 -17.95
CA ASN A 11 -4.02 11.30 -18.46
C ASN A 11 -3.69 9.99 -17.72
N VAL A 12 -4.17 9.86 -16.48
CA VAL A 12 -3.90 8.72 -15.59
C VAL A 12 -4.93 7.61 -15.77
N THR A 13 -6.17 7.96 -16.08
CA THR A 13 -7.27 7.00 -16.23
C THR A 13 -7.11 6.08 -17.43
N GLU A 14 -6.27 6.45 -18.40
CA GLU A 14 -5.86 5.59 -19.52
C GLU A 14 -4.82 4.54 -19.11
N LYS A 15 -4.19 4.70 -17.94
CA LYS A 15 -3.20 3.77 -17.40
C LYS A 15 -3.83 2.78 -16.42
N SER A 16 -3.15 1.66 -16.21
CA SER A 16 -3.45 0.77 -15.10
C SER A 16 -2.74 1.25 -13.84
N ILE A 17 -3.44 1.25 -12.71
CA ILE A 17 -2.94 1.81 -11.45
C ILE A 17 -2.57 0.67 -10.50
N PHE A 18 -1.34 0.67 -10.02
CA PHE A 18 -0.91 -0.21 -8.94
C PHE A 18 -0.99 0.54 -7.61
N ILE A 19 -1.74 0.01 -6.66
CA ILE A 19 -2.03 0.68 -5.39
C ILE A 19 -1.07 0.18 -4.31
N ASP A 20 -0.39 1.13 -3.67
CA ASP A 20 0.51 0.89 -2.54
C ASP A 20 -0.25 0.72 -1.20
N ALA A 21 0.40 0.09 -0.22
CA ALA A 21 -0.14 -0.17 1.11
C ALA A 21 -0.51 1.12 1.85
N ASN A 22 0.26 2.20 1.69
CA ASN A 22 -0.03 3.48 2.36
C ASN A 22 -1.37 4.10 1.89
N ILE A 23 -1.76 3.85 0.65
CA ILE A 23 -3.03 4.28 0.09
C ILE A 23 -4.16 3.39 0.63
N LEU A 24 -3.97 2.06 0.63
CA LEU A 24 -4.95 1.14 1.20
C LEU A 24 -5.22 1.46 2.69
N ILE A 25 -4.17 1.78 3.46
CA ILE A 25 -4.30 2.21 4.86
C ILE A 25 -5.10 3.51 4.96
N SER A 26 -4.86 4.48 4.06
CA SER A 26 -5.59 5.75 4.07
C SER A 26 -7.07 5.58 3.71
N LEU A 27 -7.40 4.62 2.84
CA LEU A 27 -8.77 4.35 2.41
C LEU A 27 -9.56 3.52 3.42
N TRP A 28 -8.98 2.45 3.96
CA TRP A 28 -9.74 1.43 4.72
C TRP A 28 -9.42 1.35 6.21
N MET A 29 -8.29 1.87 6.70
CA MET A 29 -7.96 1.73 8.13
C MET A 29 -8.76 2.72 8.99
N PRO A 30 -9.56 2.24 9.97
CA PRO A 30 -10.37 3.10 10.83
C PRO A 30 -9.52 4.03 11.70
N GLY A 31 -10.10 5.18 12.05
CA GLY A 31 -9.51 6.10 13.04
C GLY A 31 -8.38 6.99 12.51
N LYS A 32 -7.80 6.71 11.33
CA LYS A 32 -6.94 7.67 10.63
C LYS A 32 -7.79 8.68 9.85
N LYS A 33 -8.63 9.50 10.49
CA LYS A 33 -9.23 10.65 9.78
C LYS A 33 -8.13 11.68 9.53
N SER A 34 -7.54 11.66 8.34
CA SER A 34 -6.53 12.61 7.90
C SER A 34 -6.95 13.28 6.59
N PHE A 35 -6.33 14.41 6.27
CA PHE A 35 -6.47 15.05 4.96
C PHE A 35 -6.19 14.05 3.82
N LEU A 36 -5.25 13.13 4.01
CA LEU A 36 -4.92 12.07 3.04
C LEU A 36 -6.14 11.20 2.72
N ASN A 37 -6.98 10.86 3.70
CA ASN A 37 -8.20 10.08 3.46
C ASN A 37 -9.16 10.80 2.50
N SER A 38 -9.32 12.12 2.63
CA SER A 38 -10.26 12.86 1.79
C SER A 38 -9.85 12.94 0.32
N TYR A 39 -8.55 12.98 0.02
CA TYR A 39 -8.09 12.93 -1.37
C TYR A 39 -8.08 11.49 -1.88
N CYS A 40 -7.56 10.54 -1.10
CA CYS A 40 -7.55 9.15 -1.53
C CYS A 40 -8.96 8.63 -1.84
N SER A 41 -9.97 8.95 -1.02
CA SER A 41 -11.36 8.55 -1.30
C SER A 41 -11.88 9.18 -2.60
N ARG A 42 -11.62 10.47 -2.83
CA ARG A 42 -12.01 11.16 -4.07
C ARG A 42 -11.32 10.57 -5.30
N ASP A 43 -10.01 10.33 -5.22
CA ASP A 43 -9.23 9.78 -6.31
C ASP A 43 -9.69 8.34 -6.62
N PHE A 44 -9.95 7.54 -5.59
CA PHE A 44 -10.52 6.20 -5.75
C PHE A 44 -11.88 6.24 -6.46
N GLU A 45 -12.79 7.09 -6.00
CA GLU A 45 -14.09 7.30 -6.66
C GLU A 45 -13.94 7.78 -8.12
N MET A 46 -12.90 8.54 -8.44
CA MET A 46 -12.61 8.95 -9.81
C MET A 46 -12.15 7.77 -10.64
N PHE A 47 -11.19 6.96 -10.16
CA PHE A 47 -10.77 5.76 -10.86
C PHE A 47 -11.93 4.78 -11.13
N LEU A 48 -12.82 4.58 -10.15
CA LEU A 48 -14.01 3.74 -10.34
C LEU A 48 -14.96 4.31 -11.40
N ARG A 49 -15.25 5.61 -11.37
CA ARG A 49 -16.13 6.27 -12.35
C ARG A 49 -15.58 6.20 -13.77
N HIS A 50 -14.26 6.28 -13.93
CA HIS A 50 -13.59 6.19 -15.21
C HIS A 50 -13.25 4.74 -15.62
N GLN A 51 -13.67 3.74 -14.85
CA GLN A 51 -13.40 2.32 -15.10
C GLN A 51 -11.90 2.01 -15.25
N THR A 52 -11.06 2.79 -14.56
CA THR A 52 -9.61 2.58 -14.53
C THR A 52 -9.30 1.24 -13.88
N SER A 53 -8.42 0.46 -14.50
CA SER A 53 -8.03 -0.83 -13.94
C SER A 53 -7.10 -0.64 -12.74
N LEU A 54 -7.55 -1.10 -11.57
CA LEU A 54 -6.83 -1.04 -10.32
C LEU A 54 -6.21 -2.39 -9.99
N PHE A 55 -4.95 -2.37 -9.57
CA PHE A 55 -4.16 -3.55 -9.23
C PHE A 55 -3.47 -3.40 -7.87
N THR A 56 -3.24 -4.54 -7.23
CA THR A 56 -2.36 -4.66 -6.06
C THR A 56 -1.82 -6.09 -6.02
N ASP A 57 -0.97 -6.42 -5.05
CA ASP A 57 -0.48 -7.78 -4.88
C ASP A 57 -0.39 -8.24 -3.42
N ILE A 58 0.08 -9.46 -3.25
CA ILE A 58 0.17 -10.08 -1.93
C ILE A 58 1.20 -9.41 -1.01
N VAL A 59 2.24 -8.76 -1.55
CA VAL A 59 3.26 -8.05 -0.77
C VAL A 59 2.63 -6.80 -0.16
N VAL A 60 1.92 -6.01 -0.97
CA VAL A 60 1.17 -4.84 -0.52
C VAL A 60 0.08 -5.23 0.49
N LEU A 61 -0.70 -6.29 0.22
CA LEU A 61 -1.73 -6.76 1.16
C LEU A 61 -1.14 -7.24 2.49
N SER A 62 0.04 -7.88 2.45
CA SER A 62 0.77 -8.30 3.65
C SER A 62 1.22 -7.09 4.49
N GLU A 63 1.74 -6.05 3.84
CA GLU A 63 2.12 -4.83 4.55
C GLU A 63 0.89 -4.13 5.14
N PHE A 64 -0.18 -3.95 4.37
CA PHE A 64 -1.46 -3.41 4.83
C PHE A 64 -1.97 -4.15 6.08
N TYR A 65 -2.01 -5.49 6.03
CA TYR A 65 -2.43 -6.34 7.14
C TYR A 65 -1.56 -6.10 8.38
N ASN A 66 -0.24 -6.18 8.21
CA ASN A 66 0.70 -6.08 9.33
C ASN A 66 0.71 -4.69 9.95
N ARG A 67 0.62 -3.64 9.13
CA ARG A 67 0.60 -2.25 9.57
C ARG A 67 -0.66 -1.94 10.34
N TRP A 68 -1.84 -2.30 9.84
CA TRP A 68 -3.09 -2.12 10.59
C TRP A 68 -3.05 -2.89 11.92
N LEU A 69 -2.70 -4.17 11.91
CA LEU A 69 -2.65 -4.97 13.13
C LEU A 69 -1.66 -4.40 14.17
N ARG A 70 -0.53 -3.84 13.71
CA ARG A 70 0.47 -3.21 14.57
C ARG A 70 -0.03 -1.90 15.19
N GLU A 71 -0.75 -1.07 14.43
CA GLU A 71 -1.39 0.13 14.97
C GLU A 71 -2.44 -0.21 16.03
N ALA A 72 -3.27 -1.22 15.77
CA ALA A 72 -4.27 -1.68 16.74
C ALA A 72 -3.61 -2.21 18.04
N TYR A 73 -2.52 -2.96 17.92
CA TYR A 73 -1.72 -3.39 19.06
C TYR A 73 -1.20 -2.19 19.88
N TYR A 74 -0.62 -1.18 19.23
CA TYR A 74 -0.14 0.01 19.94
C TYR A 74 -1.27 0.77 20.63
N LEU A 75 -2.43 0.89 19.98
CA LEU A 75 -3.62 1.49 20.59
C LEU A 75 -4.09 0.70 21.81
N TYR A 76 -4.13 -0.63 21.71
CA TYR A 76 -4.48 -1.51 22.82
C TYR A 76 -3.51 -1.35 23.99
N CYS A 77 -2.21 -1.37 23.72
CA CYS A 77 -1.18 -1.15 24.74
C CYS A 77 -1.34 0.20 25.44
N ARG A 78 -1.54 1.28 24.68
CA ARG A 78 -1.79 2.63 25.23
C ARG A 78 -3.04 2.67 26.11
N LYS A 79 -4.17 2.11 25.64
CA LYS A 79 -5.43 2.08 26.40
C LYS A 79 -5.33 1.30 27.71
N ASN A 80 -4.45 0.29 27.77
CA ASN A 80 -4.28 -0.59 28.93
C ASN A 80 -3.02 -0.29 29.75
N ASN A 81 -2.29 0.80 29.46
CA ASN A 81 -1.01 1.14 30.10
C ASN A 81 0.02 -0.01 30.06
N LEU A 82 0.07 -0.74 28.94
CA LEU A 82 1.00 -1.84 28.72
C LEU A 82 2.18 -1.39 27.85
N SER A 83 3.37 -1.87 28.18
CA SER A 83 4.56 -1.81 27.34
C SER A 83 4.74 -3.08 26.52
N PRO A 84 5.56 -3.05 25.45
CA PRO A 84 5.92 -4.26 24.69
C PRO A 84 6.61 -5.36 25.51
N ALA A 85 7.18 -5.02 26.68
CA ALA A 85 7.74 -5.99 27.60
C ALA A 85 6.66 -6.78 28.36
N GLN A 86 5.48 -6.17 28.58
CA GLN A 86 4.37 -6.77 29.32
C GLN A 86 3.41 -7.57 28.44
N LEU A 87 3.24 -7.16 27.18
CA LEU A 87 2.44 -7.88 26.20
C LEU A 87 3.18 -7.88 24.88
N LYS A 88 3.61 -9.04 24.38
CA LYS A 88 4.25 -9.11 23.07
C LYS A 88 3.21 -8.98 21.97
N PHE A 89 3.59 -8.43 20.83
CA PHE A 89 2.72 -8.29 19.66
C PHE A 89 2.07 -9.61 19.21
N LYS A 90 2.82 -10.73 19.25
CA LYS A 90 2.28 -12.04 18.88
C LYS A 90 1.20 -12.51 19.86
N ASP A 91 1.32 -12.18 21.13
CA ASP A 91 0.37 -12.55 22.18
C ASP A 91 -0.90 -11.70 22.09
N TYR A 92 -0.79 -10.43 21.68
CA TYR A 92 -1.94 -9.58 21.39
C TYR A 92 -2.88 -10.19 20.34
N ARG A 93 -2.34 -10.86 19.31
CA ARG A 93 -3.15 -11.52 18.27
C ARG A 93 -4.12 -12.56 18.83
N GLN A 94 -3.82 -13.10 20.01
CA GLN A 94 -4.65 -14.10 20.69
C GLN A 94 -5.69 -13.48 21.64
N LYS A 95 -5.58 -12.19 21.96
CA LYS A 95 -6.59 -11.45 22.74
C LYS A 95 -7.84 -11.22 21.90
N ASP A 96 -8.98 -11.04 22.57
CA ASP A 96 -10.25 -10.81 21.89
C ASP A 96 -10.21 -9.56 20.99
N ASP A 97 -9.59 -8.48 21.47
CA ASP A 97 -9.38 -7.26 20.69
C ASP A 97 -8.50 -7.51 19.44
N GLY A 98 -7.44 -8.30 19.58
CA GLY A 98 -6.60 -8.71 18.45
C GLY A 98 -7.34 -9.57 17.43
N LYS A 99 -8.16 -10.53 17.89
CA LYS A 99 -8.99 -11.38 17.02
C LYS A 99 -10.07 -10.56 16.30
N ILE A 100 -10.69 -9.59 16.98
CA ILE A 100 -11.65 -8.65 16.37
C ILE A 100 -10.95 -7.84 15.28
N THR A 101 -9.79 -7.26 15.59
CA THR A 101 -8.99 -6.50 14.61
C THR A 101 -8.65 -7.35 13.39
N ILE A 102 -8.18 -8.59 13.58
CA ILE A 102 -7.85 -9.49 12.47
C ILE A 102 -9.08 -9.74 11.57
N ARG A 103 -10.26 -9.97 12.16
CA ARG A 103 -11.50 -10.13 11.39
C ARG A 103 -11.86 -8.88 10.59
N GLN A 104 -11.68 -7.69 11.17
CA GLN A 104 -11.92 -6.42 10.48
C GLN A 104 -10.96 -6.25 9.28
N ILE A 105 -9.68 -6.57 9.46
CA ILE A 105 -8.70 -6.51 8.37
C ILE A 105 -9.08 -7.48 7.25
N CYS A 106 -9.42 -8.74 7.58
CA CYS A 106 -9.82 -9.72 6.58
C CYS A 106 -11.07 -9.27 5.80
N PHE A 107 -12.05 -8.70 6.49
CA PHE A 107 -13.25 -8.15 5.85
C PHE A 107 -12.92 -6.95 4.94
N ALA A 108 -12.03 -6.06 5.36
CA ALA A 108 -11.56 -4.96 4.52
C ALA A 108 -10.84 -5.47 3.26
N ILE A 109 -9.99 -6.50 3.38
CA ILE A 109 -9.34 -7.12 2.21
C ILE A 109 -10.39 -7.71 1.26
N GLN A 110 -11.43 -8.38 1.77
CA GLN A 110 -12.51 -8.88 0.91
C GLN A 110 -13.21 -7.76 0.14
N ILE A 111 -13.44 -6.60 0.77
CA ILE A 111 -14.03 -5.44 0.10
C ILE A 111 -13.08 -4.87 -0.96
N ILE A 112 -11.80 -4.68 -0.61
CA ILE A 112 -10.75 -4.18 -1.52
C ILE A 112 -10.74 -5.01 -2.81
N LEU A 113 -10.84 -6.33 -2.69
CA LEU A 113 -10.77 -7.27 -3.82
C LEU A 113 -12.03 -7.33 -4.69
N ASN A 114 -13.11 -6.61 -4.35
CA ASN A 114 -14.25 -6.47 -5.25
C ASN A 114 -13.94 -5.51 -6.41
N ASP A 115 -13.11 -4.49 -6.16
CA ASP A 115 -12.81 -3.42 -7.11
C ASP A 115 -11.36 -3.45 -7.62
N ILE A 116 -10.45 -4.10 -6.87
CA ILE A 116 -9.01 -4.12 -7.15
C ILE A 116 -8.57 -5.56 -7.51
N LYS A 117 -7.88 -5.70 -8.65
CA LYS A 117 -7.37 -6.98 -9.14
C LYS A 117 -6.06 -7.34 -8.44
N ILE A 118 -5.87 -8.61 -8.11
CA ILE A 118 -4.57 -9.12 -7.64
C ILE A 118 -3.71 -9.47 -8.84
N ILE A 119 -2.49 -8.94 -8.88
CA ILE A 119 -1.43 -9.43 -9.75
C ILE A 119 -0.49 -10.35 -8.98
N ASN A 120 -0.03 -11.42 -9.64
CA ASN A 120 0.95 -12.35 -9.12
C ASN A 120 2.18 -12.33 -10.05
N PRO A 121 3.17 -11.47 -9.78
CA PRO A 121 4.38 -11.42 -10.58
C PRO A 121 5.12 -12.76 -10.50
N ASN A 122 5.49 -13.31 -11.66
CA ASN A 122 6.29 -14.52 -11.74
C ASN A 122 7.77 -14.16 -11.81
N TYR A 123 8.47 -14.33 -10.69
CA TYR A 123 9.88 -14.02 -10.60
C TYR A 123 10.74 -15.17 -11.10
N SER A 124 11.49 -14.93 -12.18
CA SER A 124 12.65 -15.75 -12.50
C SER A 124 13.84 -15.35 -11.63
N ARG A 125 14.79 -16.27 -11.46
CA ARG A 125 16.04 -15.97 -10.74
C ARG A 125 16.79 -14.78 -11.36
N SER A 126 16.81 -14.68 -12.69
CA SER A 126 17.47 -13.56 -13.37
C SER A 126 16.76 -12.24 -13.09
N LEU A 127 15.42 -12.25 -13.08
CA LEU A 127 14.62 -11.06 -12.79
C LEU A 127 14.87 -10.54 -11.37
N LEU A 128 14.93 -11.45 -10.39
CA LEU A 128 15.24 -11.09 -9.01
C LEU A 128 16.62 -10.43 -8.89
N PHE A 129 17.66 -11.00 -9.51
CA PHE A 129 19.00 -10.43 -9.43
C PHE A 129 19.16 -9.11 -10.18
N GLN A 130 18.41 -8.89 -11.26
CA GLN A 130 18.52 -7.66 -12.05
C GLN A 130 17.75 -6.49 -11.43
N ASN A 131 16.57 -6.74 -10.85
CA ASN A 131 15.64 -5.67 -10.52
C ASN A 131 15.31 -5.54 -9.03
N ILE A 132 15.69 -6.52 -8.21
CA ILE A 132 15.35 -6.52 -6.77
C ILE A 132 16.59 -6.70 -5.89
N ILE A 133 17.49 -7.60 -6.25
CA ILE A 133 18.71 -7.88 -5.48
C ILE A 133 19.88 -7.14 -6.11
N ASP A 134 19.78 -5.80 -6.16
CA ASP A 134 20.87 -4.93 -6.62
C ASP A 134 21.38 -4.07 -5.45
N PRO A 135 22.62 -4.32 -4.97
CA PRO A 135 23.25 -3.58 -3.87
C PRO A 135 23.23 -2.06 -4.03
N ASP A 136 23.26 -1.55 -5.26
CA ASP A 136 23.32 -0.11 -5.54
C ASP A 136 21.95 0.58 -5.31
N TYR A 137 20.85 -0.18 -5.32
CA TYR A 137 19.50 0.31 -5.04
C TYR A 137 19.10 0.24 -3.54
N PHE A 138 19.76 -0.61 -2.74
CA PHE A 138 19.44 -0.79 -1.31
C PHE A 138 19.87 0.37 -0.40
N ALA A 139 20.46 1.44 -0.93
CA ALA A 139 20.87 2.57 -0.11
C ALA A 139 19.68 3.29 0.53
N HIS A 140 18.51 3.31 -0.13
CA HIS A 140 17.34 4.10 0.29
C HIS A 140 15.98 3.39 0.13
N LEU A 141 15.91 2.26 -0.56
CA LEU A 141 14.68 1.49 -0.77
C LEU A 141 14.72 0.17 -0.02
N ASP A 142 13.57 -0.25 0.51
CA ASP A 142 13.44 -1.59 1.07
C ASP A 142 13.12 -2.64 0.00
N PHE A 143 13.16 -3.91 0.38
CA PHE A 143 12.94 -5.01 -0.56
C PHE A 143 11.52 -5.00 -1.17
N ASN A 144 10.51 -4.55 -0.42
CA ASN A 144 9.14 -4.44 -0.91
C ASN A 144 9.03 -3.30 -1.92
N ASP A 145 9.72 -2.18 -1.69
CA ASP A 145 9.73 -1.06 -2.63
C ASP A 145 10.33 -1.48 -3.97
N LEU A 146 11.44 -2.22 -3.96
CA LEU A 146 12.06 -2.76 -5.17
C LEU A 146 11.15 -3.75 -5.89
N HIS A 147 10.42 -4.57 -5.13
CA HIS A 147 9.39 -5.44 -5.66
C HIS A 147 8.27 -4.65 -6.35
N ILE A 148 7.75 -3.60 -5.72
CA ILE A 148 6.70 -2.72 -6.27
C ILE A 148 7.18 -2.04 -7.55
N ILE A 149 8.40 -1.50 -7.57
CA ILE A 149 9.02 -0.88 -8.75
C ILE A 149 9.10 -1.92 -9.89
N SER A 150 9.58 -3.12 -9.59
CA SER A 150 9.65 -4.20 -10.57
C SER A 150 8.26 -4.54 -11.12
N VAL A 151 7.23 -4.64 -10.28
CA VAL A 151 5.86 -4.92 -10.75
C VAL A 151 5.36 -3.81 -11.66
N CYS A 152 5.57 -2.55 -11.29
CA CYS A 152 5.10 -1.42 -12.08
C CYS A 152 5.80 -1.35 -13.45
N LEU A 153 7.13 -1.53 -13.48
CA LEU A 153 7.91 -1.56 -14.72
C LEU A 153 7.47 -2.67 -15.69
N HIS A 154 7.20 -3.88 -15.17
CA HIS A 154 6.89 -5.02 -16.04
C HIS A 154 5.49 -4.99 -16.62
N ASN A 155 4.58 -4.25 -15.99
CA ASN A 155 3.17 -4.20 -16.37
C ASN A 155 2.73 -2.83 -16.88
N ASP A 156 3.68 -1.89 -17.02
CA ASP A 156 3.41 -0.49 -17.40
C ASP A 156 2.35 0.16 -16.49
N PHE A 157 2.49 -0.06 -15.18
CA PHE A 157 1.59 0.51 -14.19
C PHE A 157 2.08 1.87 -13.69
N CYS A 158 1.11 2.75 -13.41
CA CYS A 158 1.34 3.95 -12.61
C CYS A 158 1.14 3.59 -11.13
N LEU A 159 2.16 3.84 -10.31
CA LEU A 159 2.13 3.59 -8.87
C LEU A 159 1.34 4.68 -8.16
N TRP A 160 0.24 4.33 -7.51
CA TRP A 160 -0.44 5.22 -6.58
C TRP A 160 0.14 5.06 -5.18
N THR A 161 0.90 6.06 -4.75
CA THR A 161 1.56 6.09 -3.44
C THR A 161 1.69 7.52 -2.90
N ASN A 162 1.86 7.66 -1.60
CA ASN A 162 2.33 8.90 -0.96
C ASN A 162 3.74 8.75 -0.37
N ASP A 163 4.46 7.66 -0.64
CA ASP A 163 5.78 7.38 -0.06
C ASP A 163 6.93 8.00 -0.84
N ILE A 164 7.59 8.98 -0.23
CA ILE A 164 8.60 9.79 -0.89
C ILE A 164 9.83 8.98 -1.34
N ASP A 165 10.01 7.78 -0.79
CA ASP A 165 11.12 6.90 -1.13
C ASP A 165 11.06 6.46 -2.61
N PHE A 166 9.88 6.42 -3.24
CA PHE A 166 9.73 6.18 -4.69
C PHE A 166 10.09 7.40 -5.57
N LYS A 167 10.44 8.55 -4.99
CA LYS A 167 10.78 9.74 -5.79
C LYS A 167 12.05 9.51 -6.61
N GLY A 168 11.97 9.81 -7.91
CA GLY A 168 13.10 9.66 -8.84
C GLY A 168 13.32 8.23 -9.34
N GLN A 169 12.45 7.29 -8.97
CA GLN A 169 12.44 5.93 -9.53
C GLN A 169 11.81 5.95 -10.92
N ASN A 170 12.28 5.10 -11.84
CA ASN A 170 11.86 5.08 -13.24
C ASN A 170 10.45 4.47 -13.46
N ILE A 171 9.47 4.88 -12.68
CA ILE A 171 8.07 4.46 -12.78
C ILE A 171 7.17 5.68 -12.78
N ASP A 172 6.01 5.57 -13.40
CA ASP A 172 5.01 6.63 -13.30
C ASP A 172 4.37 6.62 -11.91
N ILE A 173 4.13 7.79 -11.34
CA ILE A 173 3.64 7.93 -9.97
C ILE A 173 2.40 8.82 -9.96
N PHE A 174 1.34 8.36 -9.31
CA PHE A 174 0.18 9.18 -8.94
C PHE A 174 0.23 9.47 -7.44
N THR A 175 0.29 10.74 -7.05
CA THR A 175 0.47 11.12 -5.64
C THR A 175 -0.12 12.50 -5.32
N GLU A 176 -0.65 12.65 -4.11
CA GLU A 176 -1.05 13.95 -3.56
C GLU A 176 -0.03 14.52 -2.57
N ASN A 177 1.10 13.82 -2.37
CA ASN A 177 2.18 14.31 -1.53
C ASN A 177 2.94 15.44 -2.25
N GLY A 178 2.95 16.64 -1.66
CA GLY A 178 3.59 17.83 -2.23
C GLY A 178 5.12 17.82 -2.22
N LYS A 179 5.75 16.78 -1.64
CA LYS A 179 7.21 16.63 -1.61
C LYS A 179 7.79 15.97 -2.87
N TYR A 180 6.95 15.41 -3.74
CA TYR A 180 7.34 14.89 -5.05
C TYR A 180 7.62 16.03 -6.03
#